data_AF-A0A2L2Z7V1-F1
#
_entry.id   AF-A0A2L2Z7V1-F1
#
_cell.length_a   1.000
_cell.length_b   1.000
_cell.length_c   1.000
_cell.angle_alpha   90.00
_cell.angle_beta   90.00
_cell.angle_gamma   90.00
#
_symmetry.space_group_name_H-M   'P 1'
#
loop_
_entity.id
_entity.type
_entity.pdbx_description
1 polymer ?
#
loop_
_entity_poly.entity_id
_entity_poly.type
_entity_poly.pdbx_seq_one_letter_code
_entity_poly.pdbx_strand_id
1 'polypeptide(L)'
;IVCEIFGTSSADELQERANSYIDDFISKASIGSGFFFDPLELVDLVIEFDRVIAFVRVIGEAKLYDGKILGLSSLQRIVFAVVI
;
A
#
# COMPACT_ATOMS: atom_id res chain seq x y z
N ILE A 1 -27.42 23.29 -17.82
CA ILE A 1 -28.15 22.40 -16.89
C ILE A 1 -27.12 21.95 -15.87
N VAL A 2 -27.05 22.67 -14.76
CA VAL A 2 -26.18 22.33 -13.63
C VAL A 2 -27.05 21.43 -12.74
N CYS A 3 -26.75 20.14 -12.70
CA CYS A 3 -27.40 19.23 -11.78
C CYS A 3 -26.75 19.42 -10.41
N GLU A 4 -27.28 20.35 -9.62
CA GLU A 4 -27.15 20.31 -8.17
C GLU A 4 -27.96 19.10 -7.68
N ILE A 5 -27.32 17.93 -7.57
CA ILE A 5 -27.89 16.82 -6.83
C ILE A 5 -27.64 17.13 -5.36
N PHE A 6 -28.57 17.88 -4.77
CA PHE A 6 -28.81 17.89 -3.32
C PHE A 6 -29.31 16.50 -2.91
N GLY A 7 -28.40 15.54 -2.84
CA GLY A 7 -28.57 14.34 -2.04
C GLY A 7 -27.77 14.56 -0.77
N THR A 8 -28.42 14.80 0.36
CA THR A 8 -27.76 14.61 1.66
C THR A 8 -27.55 13.12 1.84
N SER A 9 -26.57 12.55 1.13
CA SER A 9 -26.07 11.24 1.47
C SER A 9 -25.65 11.30 2.92
N SER A 10 -26.20 10.42 3.75
CA SER A 10 -25.72 10.30 5.12
C SER A 10 -24.21 10.01 5.08
N ALA A 11 -23.50 10.38 6.14
CA ALA A 11 -22.06 10.09 6.24
C ALA A 11 -21.76 8.60 5.95
N ASP A 12 -22.68 7.71 6.31
CA ASP A 12 -22.63 6.28 6.06
C ASP A 12 -22.62 5.92 4.55
N GLU A 13 -23.43 6.59 3.73
CA GLU A 13 -23.48 6.35 2.27
C GLU A 13 -22.21 6.79 1.57
N LEU A 14 -21.65 7.94 1.99
CA LEU A 14 -20.37 8.43 1.44
C LEU A 14 -19.22 7.51 1.84
N GLN A 15 -19.24 7.03 3.09
CA GLN A 15 -18.26 6.08 3.59
C GLN A 15 -18.33 4.75 2.83
N GLU A 16 -19.52 4.22 2.59
CA GLU A 16 -19.69 2.97 1.84
C GLU A 16 -19.21 3.10 0.38
N ARG A 17 -19.49 4.24 -0.26
CA ARG A 17 -18.99 4.50 -1.62
C ARG A 17 -17.47 4.62 -1.67
N ALA A 18 -16.87 5.33 -0.71
CA ALA A 18 -15.42 5.44 -0.60
C ALA A 18 -14.76 4.08 -0.36
N ASN A 19 -15.37 3.27 0.51
CA ASN A 19 -14.95 1.92 0.79
C ASN A 19 -14.98 1.05 -0.48
N SER A 20 -16.13 0.99 -1.15
CA SER A 20 -16.30 0.19 -2.37
C SER A 20 -15.31 0.59 -3.47
N TYR A 21 -15.04 1.88 -3.63
CA TYR A 21 -14.04 2.38 -4.58
C TYR A 21 -12.62 1.86 -4.27
N ILE A 22 -12.21 1.88 -2.99
CA ILE A 22 -10.90 1.38 -2.57
C ILE A 22 -10.79 -0.13 -2.82
N ASP A 23 -11.83 -0.89 -2.49
CA ASP A 23 -11.81 -2.35 -2.66
C ASP A 23 -11.78 -2.75 -4.13
N ASP A 24 -12.51 -2.04 -4.99
CA ASP A 24 -12.48 -2.22 -6.45
C ASP A 24 -11.11 -1.86 -7.03
N PHE A 25 -10.49 -0.78 -6.55
CA PHE A 25 -9.13 -0.41 -6.94
C PHE A 25 -8.12 -1.51 -6.59
N ILE A 26 -8.14 -2.01 -5.35
CA ILE A 26 -7.24 -3.09 -4.89
C ILE A 26 -7.45 -4.34 -5.76
N SER A 27 -8.70 -4.74 -6.00
CA SER A 27 -9.05 -5.88 -6.84
C SER A 27 -8.48 -5.75 -8.26
N LYS A 28 -8.70 -4.60 -8.91
CA LYS A 28 -8.19 -4.34 -10.27
C LYS A 28 -6.67 -4.29 -10.34
N ALA A 29 -6.04 -3.77 -9.31
CA ALA A 29 -4.60 -3.67 -9.22
C ALA A 29 -3.95 -5.04 -9.01
N SER A 30 -4.63 -5.97 -8.32
CA SER A 30 -4.18 -7.37 -8.14
C SER A 30 -4.40 -8.28 -9.36
N ILE A 31 -5.40 -8.00 -10.21
CA ILE A 31 -5.80 -8.90 -11.33
C ILE A 31 -5.04 -8.61 -12.65
N GLY A 32 -4.00 -7.78 -12.63
CA GLY A 32 -3.06 -7.66 -13.76
C GLY A 32 -3.33 -6.51 -14.74
N SER A 33 -4.02 -5.46 -14.31
CA SER A 33 -4.16 -4.21 -15.10
C SER A 33 -2.98 -3.23 -14.97
N GLY A 34 -1.87 -3.64 -14.33
CA GLY A 34 -0.57 -2.98 -14.46
C GLY A 34 -0.10 -2.09 -13.31
N PHE A 35 -0.77 -2.10 -12.15
CA PHE A 35 -0.36 -1.29 -10.99
C PHE A 35 0.43 -2.06 -9.92
N PHE A 36 0.10 -3.33 -9.66
CA PHE A 36 0.90 -4.20 -8.80
C PHE A 36 1.37 -5.42 -9.58
N PHE A 37 2.67 -5.71 -9.48
CA PHE A 37 3.27 -6.95 -9.97
C PHE A 37 3.62 -7.78 -8.72
N ASP A 38 3.29 -9.07 -8.73
CA ASP A 38 3.63 -10.01 -7.66
C ASP A 38 4.30 -11.24 -8.30
N PRO A 39 5.61 -11.48 -8.10
CA PRO A 39 6.52 -10.71 -7.25
C PRO A 39 6.82 -9.30 -7.78
N LEU A 40 6.95 -8.33 -6.86
CA LEU A 40 7.52 -7.02 -7.17
C LEU A 40 9.03 -7.10 -7.01
N GLU A 41 9.74 -6.96 -8.12
CA GLU A 41 11.20 -6.93 -8.13
C GLU A 41 11.73 -5.63 -7.51
N LEU A 42 12.71 -5.77 -6.62
CA LEU A 42 13.40 -4.67 -5.98
C LEU A 42 14.72 -4.43 -6.67
N VAL A 43 15.10 -3.16 -6.78
CA VAL A 43 16.43 -2.77 -7.23
C VAL A 43 17.45 -3.19 -6.18
N ASP A 44 18.62 -3.63 -6.63
CA ASP A 44 19.75 -3.92 -5.76
C ASP A 44 20.01 -2.77 -4.80
N LEU A 45 20.13 -3.10 -3.51
CA LEU A 45 20.22 -2.13 -2.44
C LEU A 45 21.38 -2.45 -1.53
N VAL A 46 22.21 -1.43 -1.28
CA VAL A 46 23.30 -1.51 -0.32
C VAL A 46 23.00 -0.53 0.82
N ILE A 47 22.99 -1.03 2.05
CA ILE A 47 22.75 -0.25 3.25
C ILE A 47 23.93 -0.44 4.20
N GLU A 48 24.65 0.64 4.46
CA GLU A 48 25.61 0.70 5.56
C GLU A 48 24.87 0.90 6.88
N PHE A 49 25.34 0.26 7.95
CA PHE A 49 24.79 0.43 9.27
C PHE A 49 25.90 0.59 10.32
N ASP A 50 25.61 1.43 11.30
CA ASP A 50 26.43 1.66 12.47
C ASP A 50 25.52 1.68 13.70
N ARG A 51 25.71 0.69 14.57
CA ARG A 51 24.86 0.47 15.75
C ARG A 51 25.72 0.15 16.95
N VAL A 52 25.40 0.77 18.09
CA VAL A 52 25.94 0.39 19.38
C VAL A 52 24.98 -0.59 20.04
N ILE A 53 25.46 -1.80 20.34
CA ILE A 53 24.70 -2.85 21.01
C ILE A 53 25.43 -3.15 22.33
N ALA A 54 24.74 -2.88 23.44
CA ALA A 54 25.33 -2.90 24.78
C ALA A 54 26.60 -2.02 24.86
N PHE A 55 27.78 -2.64 24.92
CA PHE A 55 29.08 -1.96 25.05
C PHE A 55 29.93 -2.04 23.78
N VAL A 56 29.40 -2.60 22.69
CA VAL A 56 30.13 -2.83 21.43
C VAL A 56 29.50 -2.00 20.31
N ARG A 57 30.34 -1.29 19.56
CA ARG A 57 29.95 -0.62 18.31
C ARG A 57 30.14 -1.57 17.14
N VAL A 58 29.09 -1.82 16.39
CA VAL A 58 29.07 -2.69 15.21
C VAL A 58 28.82 -1.81 14.01
N ILE A 59 29.78 -1.80 13.09
CA ILE A 59 29.71 -1.11 11.81
C ILE A 59 29.79 -2.17 10.72
N GLY A 60 28.93 -2.07 9.73
CA GLY A 60 28.90 -3.03 8.63
C GLY A 60 28.06 -2.55 7.46
N GLU A 61 27.97 -3.40 6.45
CA GLU A 61 27.24 -3.16 5.22
C GLU A 61 26.39 -4.39 4.91
N ALA A 62 25.14 -4.17 4.52
CA ALA A 62 24.22 -5.20 4.05
C ALA A 62 23.88 -4.95 2.57
N LYS A 63 23.90 -6.01 1.76
CA LYS A 63 23.55 -5.95 0.34
C LYS A 63 22.38 -6.87 0.05
N LEU A 64 21.37 -6.33 -0.63
CA LEU A 64 20.24 -7.07 -1.17
C LEU A 64 20.40 -7.12 -2.68
N TYR A 65 20.45 -8.35 -3.22
CA TYR A 65 20.49 -8.63 -4.65
C TYR A 65 19.25 -9.42 -5.04
N ASP A 66 18.70 -9.15 -6.23
CA ASP A 66 17.51 -9.83 -6.76
C ASP A 66 16.33 -9.87 -5.76
N GLY A 67 16.17 -8.79 -5.00
CA GLY A 67 15.13 -8.69 -3.97
C GLY A 67 13.74 -8.79 -4.57
N LYS A 68 12.82 -9.49 -3.89
CA LYS A 68 11.42 -9.65 -4.34
C LYS A 68 10.47 -9.46 -3.18
N ILE A 69 9.43 -8.67 -3.39
CA ILE A 69 8.29 -8.57 -2.47
C ILE A 69 7.19 -9.48 -3.01
N LEU A 70 6.77 -10.44 -2.18
CA LEU A 70 5.69 -11.38 -2.47
C LEU A 70 4.45 -11.02 -1.65
N GLY A 71 3.27 -11.38 -2.15
CA GLY A 71 2.02 -11.25 -1.41
C GLY A 71 1.35 -9.87 -1.53
N LEU A 72 1.76 -9.04 -2.48
CA LEU A 72 1.02 -7.82 -2.82
C LEU A 72 -0.38 -8.15 -3.39
N SER A 73 -0.52 -9.32 -4.00
CA SER A 73 -1.80 -9.84 -4.49
C SER A 73 -2.84 -10.10 -3.38
N SER A 74 -2.42 -10.24 -2.12
CA SER A 74 -3.31 -10.48 -0.98
C SER A 74 -3.66 -9.21 -0.18
N LEU A 75 -3.35 -8.03 -0.70
CA LEU A 75 -3.74 -6.76 -0.08
C LEU A 75 -5.26 -6.67 0.10
N GLN A 76 -5.67 -6.21 1.28
CA GLN A 76 -7.06 -5.99 1.65
C GLN A 76 -7.16 -4.78 2.57
N ARG A 77 -8.29 -4.04 2.49
CA ARG A 77 -8.54 -2.93 3.39
C ARG A 77 -8.73 -3.44 4.82
N ILE A 78 -8.04 -2.82 5.79
CA ILE A 78 -8.10 -3.19 7.21
C ILE A 78 -9.17 -2.36 7.96
N VAL A 79 -9.37 -1.10 7.58
CA VAL A 79 -10.23 -0.14 8.29
C VAL A 79 -11.04 0.67 7.29
N PHE A 80 -12.20 1.17 7.69
CA PHE A 80 -13.04 2.03 6.86
C PHE A 80 -12.34 3.32 6.43
N ALA A 81 -12.70 3.81 5.24
CA ALA A 81 -12.28 5.10 4.75
C ALA A 81 -12.75 6.22 5.68
N VAL A 82 -11.87 7.17 5.98
CA VAL A 82 -12.21 8.40 6.70
C VAL A 82 -12.72 9.41 5.67
N VAL A 83 -14.00 9.78 5.78
CA VAL A 83 -14.62 10.82 4.96
C VAL A 83 -14.65 12.11 5.79
N ILE A 84 -13.93 13.14 5.33
CA ILE A 84 -13.84 14.47 5.96
C ILE A 84 -14.69 15.46 5.15
#